data_AF-A0A5E4MZL5-F1
#
_entry.id   AF-A0A5E4MZL5-F1
#
_cell.length_a   1.000
_cell.length_b   1.000
_cell.length_c   1.000
_cell.angle_alpha   90.00
_cell.angle_beta   90.00
_cell.angle_gamma   90.00
#
_symmetry.space_group_name_H-M   'P 1'
#
loop_
_entity.id
_entity.type
_entity.pdbx_description
1 polymer ?
#
loop_
_entity_poly.entity_id
_entity_poly.type
_entity_poly.pdbx_seq_one_letter_code
_entity_poly.pdbx_strand_id
1 'polypeptide(L)'
;MSLPFSGSKSKSTGVVSAIKKQSLLLNLKPVKKVLIKFDPFAQNAVTARNFMYYLLSPKVINTNPLCLVRTEVENNRSEPTVEASLVNGESVLFKCNNLTVLEIFQQFNKHITPLAPKEELVVSTTKIDKKKGKR
;
A
#
# COMPACT_ATOMS: atom_id res chain seq x y z
N MET A 1 -14.99 -34.72 -15.81
CA MET A 1 -13.88 -34.83 -14.83
C MET A 1 -12.71 -34.00 -15.35
N SER A 2 -12.37 -32.90 -14.69
CA SER A 2 -11.24 -32.04 -15.07
C SER A 2 -9.93 -32.62 -14.57
N LEU A 3 -8.92 -32.76 -15.43
CA LEU A 3 -7.59 -33.19 -15.05
C LEU A 3 -7.02 -32.23 -13.98
N PRO A 4 -6.56 -32.73 -12.82
CA PRO A 4 -5.92 -31.89 -11.81
C PRO A 4 -4.64 -31.29 -12.39
N PHE A 5 -4.46 -29.98 -12.18
CA PHE A 5 -3.28 -29.24 -12.65
C PHE A 5 -1.99 -29.86 -12.09
N SER A 6 -1.19 -30.50 -12.94
CA SER A 6 0.05 -31.21 -12.61
C SER A 6 1.32 -30.45 -12.98
N GLY A 7 1.27 -29.11 -13.02
CA GLY A 7 2.41 -28.25 -13.34
C GLY A 7 3.07 -27.60 -12.11
N SER A 8 4.30 -27.10 -12.26
CA SER A 8 4.95 -26.27 -11.25
C SER A 8 4.51 -24.80 -11.40
N LYS A 9 3.98 -24.21 -10.31
CA LYS A 9 3.68 -22.77 -10.27
C LYS A 9 4.97 -22.00 -10.00
N SER A 10 5.76 -21.72 -11.04
CA SER A 10 6.92 -20.84 -10.90
C SER A 10 6.47 -19.38 -10.77
N LYS A 11 7.01 -18.65 -9.78
CA LYS A 11 6.72 -17.21 -9.64
C LYS A 11 7.48 -16.46 -10.74
N SER A 12 6.77 -15.66 -11.53
CA SER A 12 7.42 -14.83 -12.56
C SER A 12 8.40 -13.82 -11.93
N THR A 13 9.51 -13.57 -12.61
CA THR A 13 10.57 -12.61 -12.22
C THR A 13 10.43 -11.25 -12.91
N GLY A 14 9.37 -11.02 -13.68
CA GLY A 14 9.17 -9.79 -14.43
C GLY A 14 8.81 -8.57 -13.59
N VAL A 15 8.85 -7.39 -14.22
CA VAL A 15 8.61 -6.07 -13.58
C VAL A 15 7.27 -6.00 -12.86
N VAL A 16 6.20 -6.53 -13.46
CA VAL A 16 4.86 -6.56 -12.86
C VAL A 16 4.84 -7.38 -11.56
N SER A 17 5.62 -8.47 -11.49
CA SER A 17 5.71 -9.28 -10.28
C SER A 17 6.49 -8.56 -9.18
N ALA A 18 7.53 -7.80 -9.54
CA ALA A 18 8.26 -6.95 -8.61
C ALA A 18 7.37 -5.84 -8.03
N ILE A 19 6.60 -5.14 -8.87
CA ILE A 19 5.62 -4.12 -8.42
C ILE A 19 4.62 -4.74 -7.45
N LYS A 20 4.05 -5.90 -7.79
CA LYS A 20 3.09 -6.60 -6.92
C LYS A 20 3.71 -7.03 -5.59
N LYS A 21 4.96 -7.48 -5.57
CA LYS A 21 5.67 -7.81 -4.31
C LYS A 21 5.84 -6.57 -3.44
N GLN A 22 6.25 -5.45 -4.05
CA GLN A 22 6.44 -4.20 -3.33
C GLN A 22 5.12 -3.63 -2.82
N SER A 23 4.05 -3.73 -3.60
CA SER A 23 2.71 -3.29 -3.18
C SER A 23 2.16 -4.12 -2.03
N LEU A 24 2.46 -5.43 -1.98
CA LEU A 24 2.05 -6.30 -0.87
C LEU A 24 2.83 -6.06 0.42
N LEU A 25 4.03 -5.47 0.35
CA LEU A 25 4.83 -5.11 1.52
C LEU A 25 4.32 -3.82 2.18
N LEU A 26 3.51 -3.02 1.47
CA LEU A 26 2.97 -1.76 2.00
C LEU A 26 2.12 -1.97 3.24
N ASN A 27 2.30 -1.07 4.20
CA ASN A 27 1.47 -0.95 5.37
C ASN A 27 0.89 0.47 5.43
N LEU A 28 -0.44 0.61 5.34
CA LEU A 28 -1.14 1.89 5.38
C LEU A 28 -1.55 2.32 6.80
N LYS A 29 -1.23 1.56 7.85
CA LYS A 29 -1.53 1.93 9.26
C LYS A 29 -1.06 3.34 9.67
N PRO A 30 0.15 3.81 9.32
CA PRO A 30 0.60 5.16 9.70
C PRO A 30 -0.01 6.28 8.84
N VAL A 31 -0.74 5.94 7.78
CA VAL A 31 -1.28 6.89 6.81
C VAL A 31 -2.74 7.20 7.12
N LYS A 32 -3.05 8.49 7.22
CA LYS A 32 -4.42 8.99 7.41
C LYS A 32 -5.14 9.19 6.08
N LYS A 33 -4.44 9.79 5.12
CA LYS A 33 -4.99 10.13 3.80
C LYS A 33 -3.92 10.00 2.72
N VAL A 34 -4.30 9.44 1.58
CA VAL A 34 -3.49 9.47 0.35
C VAL A 34 -4.25 10.29 -0.68
N LEU A 35 -3.60 11.31 -1.23
CA LEU A 35 -4.15 12.18 -2.25
C LEU A 35 -3.33 12.02 -3.53
N ILE A 36 -3.99 11.61 -4.60
CA ILE A 36 -3.34 11.33 -5.89
C ILE A 36 -3.87 12.36 -6.89
N LYS A 37 -3.00 13.30 -7.28
CA LYS A 37 -3.25 14.30 -8.31
C LYS A 37 -2.64 13.86 -9.62
N PHE A 38 -3.44 13.85 -10.68
CA PHE A 38 -2.90 13.65 -12.03
C PHE A 38 -3.81 14.27 -13.08
N ASP A 39 -3.20 14.72 -14.18
CA ASP A 39 -3.89 15.11 -15.40
C ASP A 39 -3.90 13.93 -16.37
N PRO A 40 -5.06 13.40 -16.80
CA PRO A 40 -5.14 12.21 -17.65
C PRO A 40 -4.56 12.41 -19.06
N PHE A 41 -4.41 13.66 -19.52
CA PHE A 41 -3.86 14.00 -20.82
C PHE A 41 -2.35 14.21 -20.79
N ALA A 42 -1.74 14.29 -19.60
CA ALA A 42 -0.29 14.35 -19.47
C ALA A 42 0.36 13.00 -19.82
N GLN A 43 1.54 13.04 -20.46
CA GLN A 43 2.26 11.82 -20.88
C GLN A 43 2.59 10.89 -19.70
N ASN A 44 2.90 11.48 -18.54
CA ASN A 44 3.33 10.74 -17.34
C ASN A 44 2.18 10.37 -16.40
N ALA A 45 0.92 10.62 -16.80
CA ALA A 45 -0.27 10.29 -16.00
C ALA A 45 -0.44 8.79 -15.75
N VAL A 46 0.10 7.98 -16.66
CA VAL A 46 0.06 6.50 -16.60
C VAL A 46 0.71 6.00 -15.30
N THR A 47 1.79 6.65 -14.85
CA THR A 47 2.49 6.27 -13.62
C THR A 47 1.59 6.45 -12.39
N ALA A 48 0.95 7.61 -12.24
CA ALA A 48 0.06 7.88 -11.11
C ALA A 48 -1.18 6.99 -11.14
N ARG A 49 -1.77 6.78 -12.33
CA ARG A 49 -2.92 5.87 -12.51
C ARG A 49 -2.57 4.42 -12.15
N ASN A 50 -1.41 3.93 -12.57
CA ASN A 50 -0.96 2.57 -12.25
C ASN A 50 -0.64 2.43 -10.76
N PHE A 51 0.01 3.43 -10.15
CA PHE A 51 0.25 3.45 -8.71
C PHE A 51 -1.07 3.39 -7.93
N MET A 52 -2.05 4.22 -8.29
CA MET A 52 -3.39 4.23 -7.72
C MET A 52 -4.06 2.87 -7.81
N TYR A 53 -4.00 2.20 -8.97
CA TYR A 53 -4.57 0.87 -9.17
C TYR A 53 -4.00 -0.17 -8.20
N TYR A 54 -2.68 -0.23 -8.02
CA TYR A 54 -2.05 -1.18 -7.10
C TYR A 54 -2.33 -0.85 -5.63
N LEU A 55 -2.39 0.44 -5.29
CA LEU A 55 -2.71 0.91 -3.94
C LEU A 55 -4.15 0.57 -3.54
N LEU A 56 -5.08 0.64 -4.48
CA LEU A 56 -6.49 0.28 -4.29
C LEU A 56 -6.74 -1.24 -4.28
N SER A 57 -5.71 -2.07 -4.37
CA SER A 57 -5.92 -3.51 -4.27
C SER A 57 -6.45 -3.86 -2.87
N PRO A 58 -7.39 -4.83 -2.75
CA PRO A 58 -8.05 -5.14 -1.49
C PRO A 58 -7.06 -5.55 -0.40
N LYS A 59 -5.94 -6.18 -0.78
CA LYS A 59 -4.88 -6.58 0.16
C LYS A 59 -4.21 -5.38 0.83
N VAL A 60 -4.05 -4.28 0.10
CA VAL A 60 -3.42 -3.06 0.61
C VAL A 60 -4.42 -2.24 1.41
N ILE A 61 -5.64 -2.03 0.89
CA ILE A 61 -6.71 -1.31 1.61
C ILE A 61 -7.03 -1.97 2.96
N ASN A 62 -7.09 -3.30 3.01
CA ASN A 62 -7.39 -4.03 4.24
C ASN A 62 -6.33 -3.83 5.35
N THR A 63 -5.13 -3.32 5.04
CA THR A 63 -4.14 -2.99 6.08
C THR A 63 -4.56 -1.82 6.96
N ASN A 64 -5.31 -0.87 6.40
CA ASN A 64 -5.93 0.22 7.13
C ASN A 64 -7.22 0.67 6.41
N PRO A 65 -8.40 0.14 6.80
CA PRO A 65 -9.67 0.49 6.17
C PRO A 65 -10.11 1.94 6.46
N LEU A 66 -9.50 2.60 7.46
CA LEU A 66 -9.80 4.00 7.80
C LEU A 66 -9.00 4.99 6.93
N CYS A 67 -7.99 4.52 6.19
CA CYS A 67 -7.19 5.38 5.32
C CYS A 67 -8.04 5.90 4.15
N LEU A 68 -8.14 7.22 4.01
CA LEU A 68 -8.89 7.85 2.93
C LEU A 68 -8.01 7.99 1.69
N VAL A 69 -8.34 7.27 0.63
CA VAL A 69 -7.68 7.41 -0.68
C VAL A 69 -8.54 8.33 -1.55
N ARG A 70 -8.04 9.52 -1.87
CA ARG A 70 -8.71 10.51 -2.72
C ARG A 70 -7.94 10.72 -4.01
N THR A 71 -8.67 10.81 -5.11
CA THR A 71 -8.14 11.09 -6.44
C THR A 71 -8.61 12.47 -6.88
N GLU A 72 -7.69 13.29 -7.37
CA GLU A 72 -7.95 14.64 -7.88
C GLU A 72 -7.47 14.69 -9.32
N VAL A 73 -8.44 14.80 -10.23
CA VAL A 73 -8.20 14.80 -11.68
C VAL A 73 -8.21 16.25 -12.14
N GLU A 74 -7.08 16.72 -12.64
CA GLU A 74 -6.88 18.08 -13.13
C GLU A 74 -6.71 18.09 -14.66
N ASN A 75 -6.76 19.26 -15.30
CA ASN A 75 -6.56 19.42 -16.75
C ASN A 75 -5.56 20.56 -17.08
N ASN A 76 -4.64 20.84 -16.15
CA ASN A 76 -3.73 21.99 -16.24
C ASN A 76 -2.34 21.59 -16.76
N ARG A 77 -2.20 20.40 -17.36
CA ARG A 77 -0.91 19.76 -17.69
C ARG A 77 0.02 19.69 -16.46
N SER A 78 -0.57 19.54 -15.28
CA SER A 78 0.15 19.50 -14.02
C SER A 78 0.91 18.19 -13.87
N GLU A 79 2.03 18.27 -13.15
CA GLU A 79 2.83 17.08 -12.86
C GLU A 79 2.06 16.12 -11.93
N PRO A 80 2.09 14.81 -12.20
CA PRO A 80 1.46 13.83 -11.33
C PRO A 80 2.11 13.86 -9.95
N THR A 81 1.30 13.99 -8.91
CA THR A 81 1.75 14.11 -7.52
C THR A 81 0.99 13.14 -6.64
N VAL A 82 1.71 12.43 -5.77
CA VAL A 82 1.14 11.58 -4.73
C VAL A 82 1.50 12.17 -3.38
N GLU A 83 0.51 12.56 -2.61
CA GLU A 83 0.67 13.11 -1.26
C GLU A 83 0.13 12.11 -0.24
N ALA A 84 0.96 11.75 0.74
CA ALA A 84 0.57 10.88 1.85
C ALA A 84 0.62 11.69 3.15
N SER A 85 -0.56 11.93 3.74
CA SER A 85 -0.69 12.56 5.04
C SER A 85 -0.66 11.50 6.13
N LEU A 86 0.31 11.58 7.03
CA LEU A 86 0.46 10.65 8.15
C LEU A 86 -0.43 11.05 9.32
N VAL A 87 -0.68 10.08 10.22
CA VAL A 87 -1.41 10.32 11.47
C VAL A 87 -0.67 11.31 12.38
N ASN A 88 0.67 11.34 12.29
CA ASN A 88 1.54 12.22 13.08
C ASN A 88 1.46 13.70 12.65
N GLY A 89 0.73 14.03 11.57
CA GLY A 89 0.63 15.39 11.02
C GLY A 89 1.65 15.72 9.95
N GLU A 90 2.66 14.86 9.74
CA GLU A 90 3.61 14.99 8.65
C GLU A 90 2.97 14.62 7.30
N SER A 91 3.40 15.31 6.23
CA SER A 91 2.97 15.05 4.86
C SER A 91 4.17 14.71 3.98
N VAL A 92 4.11 13.59 3.28
CA VAL A 92 5.12 13.19 2.31
C VAL A 92 4.58 13.43 0.91
N LEU A 93 5.27 14.25 0.12
CA LEU A 93 4.93 14.55 -1.26
C LEU A 93 5.90 13.84 -2.21
N PHE A 94 5.36 12.99 -3.07
CA PHE A 94 6.08 12.34 -4.15
C PHE A 94 5.75 13.02 -5.47
N LYS A 95 6.76 13.64 -6.10
CA LYS A 95 6.66 14.19 -7.46
C LYS A 95 6.95 13.07 -8.45
N CYS A 96 5.96 12.68 -9.25
CA CYS A 96 6.02 11.46 -10.06
C CYS A 96 6.40 11.69 -11.52
N ASN A 97 6.92 12.87 -11.89
CA ASN A 97 7.20 13.21 -13.29
C ASN A 97 8.25 12.28 -13.93
N ASN A 98 9.29 11.90 -13.18
CA ASN A 98 10.39 11.06 -13.66
C ASN A 98 10.56 9.76 -12.85
N LEU A 99 9.55 9.39 -12.06
CA LEU A 99 9.59 8.18 -11.23
C LEU A 99 8.79 7.06 -11.88
N THR A 100 9.29 5.84 -11.75
CA THR A 100 8.54 4.64 -12.10
C THR A 100 7.64 4.20 -10.95
N VAL A 101 6.60 3.43 -11.25
CA VAL A 101 5.66 2.89 -10.24
C VAL A 101 6.40 2.07 -9.18
N LEU A 102 7.43 1.32 -9.59
CA LEU A 102 8.23 0.49 -8.69
C LEU A 102 9.02 1.35 -7.70
N GLU A 103 9.66 2.42 -8.18
CA GLU A 103 10.43 3.34 -7.34
C GLU A 103 9.53 4.07 -6.35
N ILE A 104 8.33 4.50 -6.78
CA ILE A 104 7.36 5.14 -5.87
C ILE A 104 7.04 4.18 -4.72
N PHE A 105 6.78 2.89 -5.00
CA PHE A 105 6.51 1.92 -3.94
C PHE A 105 7.74 1.59 -3.08
N GLN A 106 8.95 1.65 -3.64
CA GLN A 106 10.18 1.52 -2.85
C GLN A 106 10.38 2.68 -1.89
N GLN A 107 10.20 3.92 -2.37
CA GLN A 107 10.32 5.12 -1.53
C GLN A 107 9.21 5.16 -0.49
N PHE A 108 7.98 4.82 -0.86
CA PHE A 108 6.87 4.72 0.07
C PHE A 108 7.19 3.73 1.21
N ASN A 109 7.71 2.53 0.88
CA ASN A 109 8.07 1.57 1.90
C ASN A 109 9.22 2.07 2.78
N LYS A 110 10.25 2.71 2.21
CA LYS A 110 11.37 3.27 2.98
C LYS A 110 10.94 4.35 3.98
N HIS A 111 10.02 5.24 3.59
CA HIS A 111 9.65 6.39 4.41
C HIS A 111 8.45 6.13 5.33
N ILE A 112 7.47 5.36 4.88
CA ILE A 112 6.16 5.28 5.56
C ILE A 112 6.03 4.01 6.40
N THR A 113 6.51 2.85 5.94
CA THR A 113 6.42 1.62 6.75
C THR A 113 7.16 1.64 8.09
N PRO A 114 8.34 2.29 8.26
CA PRO A 114 9.00 2.30 9.57
C PRO A 114 8.26 3.15 10.61
N LEU A 115 7.40 4.07 10.15
CA LEU A 115 6.57 4.93 11.00
C LEU A 115 5.29 4.24 11.46
N ALA A 116 5.04 3.00 11.01
CA ALA A 116 3.94 2.21 11.53
C ALA A 116 4.15 2.00 13.04
N PRO A 117 3.13 2.32 13.88
CA PRO A 117 3.23 2.04 15.30
C PRO A 117 3.49 0.55 15.47
N LYS A 118 4.60 0.22 16.16
CA LYS A 118 4.89 -1.16 16.54
C LYS A 118 3.74 -1.61 17.42
N GLU A 119 2.95 -2.56 16.94
CA GLU A 119 1.91 -3.17 17.74
C GLU A 119 2.60 -3.83 18.93
N GLU A 120 2.53 -3.18 20.09
CA GLU A 120 2.80 -3.86 21.35
C GLU A 120 1.79 -5.00 21.43
N LEU A 121 2.33 -6.21 21.55
CA LEU A 121 1.56 -7.42 21.79
C LEU A 121 0.75 -7.21 23.08
N VAL A 122 -0.50 -6.77 22.96
CA VAL A 122 -1.44 -6.87 24.07
C VAL A 122 -1.70 -8.36 24.25
N VAL A 123 -0.91 -8.98 25.13
CA VAL A 123 -1.17 -10.29 25.69
C VAL A 123 -2.48 -10.17 26.46
N SER A 124 -3.60 -10.41 25.79
CA SER A 124 -4.88 -10.59 26.44
C SER A 124 -4.82 -11.91 27.21
N THR A 125 -4.50 -11.82 28.50
CA THR A 125 -4.66 -12.91 29.47
C THR A 125 -6.16 -13.22 29.62
N THR A 126 -6.72 -14.01 28.70
CA THR A 126 -8.05 -14.59 28.91
C THR A 126 -7.98 -15.61 30.04
N LYS A 127 -8.76 -15.32 31.08
CA LYS A 127 -8.93 -16.04 32.35
C LYS A 127 -9.49 -17.46 32.14
N ILE A 128 -8.72 -18.40 31.59
CA ILE A 128 -9.13 -19.82 31.47
C ILE A 128 -8.30 -20.76 32.36
N ASP A 129 -7.08 -20.40 32.77
CA ASP A 129 -6.20 -21.31 33.51
C ASP A 129 -6.30 -21.30 35.05
N LYS A 130 -7.28 -20.62 35.65
CA LYS A 130 -7.50 -20.68 37.13
C LYS A 130 -8.46 -21.79 37.59
N LYS A 131 -8.87 -22.72 36.72
CA LYS A 131 -9.78 -23.82 37.07
C LYS A 131 -9.24 -25.23 36.77
N LYS A 132 -7.93 -25.44 36.92
CA LYS A 132 -7.31 -26.77 37.03
C LYS A 132 -6.41 -26.80 38.27
N GLY A 133 -7.03 -26.93 39.43
CA GLY A 133 -6.33 -26.93 40.71
C GLY A 133 -7.28 -26.87 41.89
N LYS A 134 -8.32 -27.72 41.89
CA LYS A 134 -9.10 -28.13 43.07
C LYS A 134 -10.14 -29.16 42.62
N ARG A 135 -9.70 -30.42 42.55
CA ARG A 135 -10.44 -31.63 42.90
C ARG A 135 -9.52 -32.82 42.75
#